data_AF-A0A6J4RRB9-F1
#
_entry.id   AF-A0A6J4RRB9-F1
#
_cell.length_a   1.000
_cell.length_b   1.000
_cell.length_c   1.000
_cell.angle_alpha   90.00
_cell.angle_beta   90.00
_cell.angle_gamma   90.00
#
_symmetry.space_group_name_H-M   'P 1'
#
loop_
_entity.id
_entity.type
_entity.pdbx_description
1 polymer ?
#
loop_
_entity_poly.entity_id
_entity_poly.type
_entity_poly.pdbx_seq_one_letter_code
_entity_poly.pdbx_strand_id
1 'polypeptide(L)'
;MTAGRLRTPGFARAGLYILLGFAFSVALVAAARAAYGLDPVLSGEAITIVSLLAVPLFFLVGIGVFDEWFYWAAGRPTRPDDHSSHGAHSWRDY
;
A
#
# COMPACT_ATOMS: atom_id res chain seq x y z
N MET A 1 13.34 14.67 -9.27
CA MET A 1 12.84 13.31 -9.56
C MET A 1 11.97 13.39 -10.81
N THR A 2 12.10 12.50 -11.78
CA THR A 2 11.22 12.49 -12.96
C THR A 2 9.87 11.89 -12.58
N ALA A 3 8.77 12.35 -13.19
CA ALA A 3 7.41 11.86 -12.91
C ALA A 3 7.28 10.33 -13.10
N GLY A 4 8.09 9.72 -13.99
CA GLY A 4 8.12 8.28 -14.20
C GLY A 4 8.44 7.47 -12.94
N ARG A 5 9.29 7.99 -12.05
CA ARG A 5 9.75 7.26 -10.85
C ARG A 5 8.66 7.09 -9.78
N LEU A 6 7.61 7.89 -9.82
CA LEU A 6 6.44 7.77 -8.93
C LEU A 6 5.42 6.73 -9.45
N ARG A 7 5.53 6.32 -10.71
CA ARG A 7 4.61 5.34 -11.33
C ARG A 7 5.18 3.92 -11.27
N THR A 8 6.50 3.79 -11.33
CA THR A 8 7.20 2.51 -11.19
C THR A 8 7.32 2.06 -9.74
N PRO A 9 7.24 0.75 -9.44
CA PRO A 9 7.52 0.22 -8.12
C PRO A 9 8.90 0.64 -7.60
N GLY A 10 8.98 0.97 -6.32
CA GLY A 10 10.24 1.28 -5.64
C GLY A 10 10.11 2.43 -4.64
N PHE A 11 11.21 2.77 -3.98
CA PHE A 11 11.22 3.72 -2.85
C PHE A 11 10.63 5.11 -3.15
N ALA A 12 10.75 5.59 -4.39
CA ALA A 12 10.13 6.85 -4.79
C ALA A 12 8.59 6.80 -4.72
N ARG A 13 7.99 5.74 -5.29
CA ARG A 13 6.54 5.49 -5.19
C ARG A 13 6.15 5.15 -3.76
N ALA A 14 6.99 4.42 -3.03
CA ALA A 14 6.77 4.13 -1.61
C ALA A 14 6.65 5.39 -0.73
N GLY A 15 7.48 6.41 -0.97
CA GLY A 15 7.37 7.70 -0.29
C GLY A 15 6.00 8.37 -0.52
N LEU A 16 5.52 8.37 -1.76
CA LEU A 16 4.16 8.85 -2.08
C LEU A 16 3.09 8.03 -1.35
N TYR A 17 3.20 6.71 -1.37
CA TYR A 17 2.20 5.84 -0.75
C TYR A 17 2.19 5.94 0.78
N ILE A 18 3.32 6.23 1.43
CA ILE A 18 3.34 6.57 2.87
C ILE A 18 2.44 7.77 3.16
N LEU A 19 2.55 8.83 2.36
CA LEU A 19 1.70 10.02 2.51
C LEU A 19 0.23 9.68 2.27
N LEU A 20 -0.05 8.84 1.26
CA LEU A 20 -1.42 8.37 0.98
C LEU A 20 -1.98 7.52 2.12
N GLY A 21 -1.18 6.61 2.72
CA GLY A 21 -1.59 5.78 3.84
C GLY A 21 -1.88 6.59 5.11
N PHE A 22 -1.09 7.65 5.36
CA PHE A 22 -1.34 8.57 6.45
C PHE A 22 -2.63 9.38 6.19
N ALA A 23 -2.77 9.97 5.00
CA ALA A 23 -3.98 10.71 4.62
C ALA A 23 -5.25 9.83 4.69
N PHE A 24 -5.14 8.57 4.25
CA PHE A 24 -6.20 7.57 4.38
C PHE A 24 -6.57 7.33 5.86
N SER A 25 -5.58 7.20 6.74
CA SER A 25 -5.80 6.99 8.18
C SER A 25 -6.53 8.17 8.83
N VAL A 26 -6.12 9.40 8.50
CA VAL A 26 -6.79 10.62 8.95
C VAL A 26 -8.25 10.64 8.49
N ALA A 27 -8.48 10.41 7.19
CA ALA A 27 -9.81 10.44 6.61
C ALA A 27 -10.73 9.35 7.19
N LEU A 28 -10.22 8.11 7.31
CA LEU A 28 -10.97 6.98 7.85
C LEU A 28 -11.37 7.22 9.31
N VAL A 29 -10.43 7.68 10.14
CA VAL A 29 -10.69 7.96 11.56
C VAL A 29 -11.66 9.13 11.70
N ALA A 30 -11.47 10.22 10.96
CA ALA A 30 -12.37 11.36 11.01
C ALA A 30 -13.80 10.97 10.59
N ALA A 31 -13.95 10.22 9.49
CA ALA A 31 -15.25 9.78 9.00
C ALA A 31 -15.95 8.84 10.01
N ALA A 32 -15.23 7.87 10.56
CA ALA A 32 -15.78 6.97 11.56
C ALA A 32 -16.20 7.73 12.83
N ARG A 33 -15.32 8.58 13.36
CA ARG A 33 -15.60 9.35 14.59
C ARG A 33 -16.77 10.31 14.40
N ALA A 34 -16.87 10.98 13.25
CA ALA A 34 -18.03 11.81 12.92
C ALA A 34 -19.32 10.98 12.84
N ALA A 35 -19.29 9.80 12.20
CA ALA A 35 -20.45 8.93 12.09
C ALA A 35 -20.95 8.39 13.44
N TYR A 36 -20.06 8.23 14.42
CA TYR A 36 -20.38 7.76 15.77
C TYR A 36 -20.56 8.90 16.80
N GLY A 37 -20.48 10.18 16.39
CA GLY A 37 -20.61 11.31 17.31
C GLY A 37 -19.49 11.39 18.36
N LEU A 38 -18.28 10.98 18.00
CA LEU A 38 -17.11 10.94 18.89
C LEU A 38 -16.26 12.21 18.76
N ASP A 39 -16.22 13.03 19.81
CA ASP A 39 -15.38 14.23 19.87
C ASP A 39 -14.06 14.02 20.63
N PRO A 40 -12.95 14.64 20.18
CA PRO A 40 -12.83 15.41 18.94
C PRO A 40 -12.88 14.48 17.71
N VAL A 41 -13.46 14.92 16.60
CA VAL A 41 -13.49 14.16 15.33
C VAL A 41 -12.05 13.81 14.88
N LEU A 42 -11.11 14.73 15.04
CA LEU A 42 -9.69 14.49 14.83
C LEU A 42 -9.02 14.10 16.15
N SER A 43 -8.94 12.79 16.42
CA SER A 43 -8.18 12.24 17.54
C SER A 43 -6.79 11.79 17.07
N GLY A 44 -5.75 12.46 17.54
CA GLY A 44 -4.36 12.12 17.19
C GLY A 44 -3.95 10.70 17.62
N GLU A 45 -4.44 10.23 18.76
CA GLU A 45 -4.21 8.86 19.24
C GLU A 45 -4.84 7.83 18.29
N ALA A 46 -6.13 8.00 17.96
CA ALA A 46 -6.82 7.08 17.05
C ALA A 46 -6.20 7.08 15.65
N ILE A 47 -5.83 8.25 15.12
CA ILE A 47 -5.12 8.39 13.84
C ILE A 47 -3.78 7.65 13.91
N THR A 48 -3.04 7.78 15.00
CA THR A 48 -1.74 7.11 15.18
C THR A 48 -1.91 5.59 15.17
N ILE A 49 -2.86 5.04 15.93
CA ILE A 49 -3.14 3.60 15.99
C ILE A 49 -3.47 3.05 14.61
N VAL A 50 -4.36 3.71 13.85
CA VAL A 50 -4.72 3.26 12.50
C VAL A 50 -3.53 3.41 11.53
N SER A 51 -2.74 4.48 11.67
CA SER A 51 -1.56 4.72 10.83
C SER A 51 -0.48 3.66 11.00
N LEU A 52 -0.31 3.11 12.21
CA LEU A 52 0.66 2.03 12.50
C LEU A 52 0.37 0.74 11.71
N LEU A 53 -0.85 0.58 11.18
CA LEU A 53 -1.20 -0.51 10.27
C LEU A 53 -1.27 -0.05 8.81
N ALA A 54 -2.01 1.03 8.53
CA ALA A 54 -2.28 1.46 7.17
C ALA A 54 -1.02 1.95 6.44
N VAL A 55 -0.13 2.71 7.11
CA VAL A 55 1.07 3.26 6.46
C VAL A 55 2.02 2.15 6.00
N PRO A 56 2.37 1.13 6.82
CA PRO A 56 3.15 -0.01 6.35
C PRO A 56 2.51 -0.75 5.17
N LEU A 57 1.20 -0.95 5.18
CA LEU A 57 0.51 -1.63 4.07
C LEU A 57 0.58 -0.81 2.77
N PHE A 58 0.35 0.49 2.85
CA PHE A 58 0.52 1.38 1.69
C PHE A 58 1.98 1.42 1.22
N PHE A 59 2.96 1.41 2.13
CA PHE A 59 4.37 1.29 1.76
C PHE A 59 4.64 0.02 0.93
N LEU A 60 4.13 -1.14 1.35
CA LEU A 60 4.26 -2.41 0.61
C LEU A 60 3.65 -2.31 -0.80
N VAL A 61 2.50 -1.66 -0.94
CA VAL A 61 1.93 -1.34 -2.26
C VAL A 61 2.87 -0.42 -3.05
N GLY A 62 3.41 0.61 -2.43
CA GLY A 62 4.30 1.57 -3.06
C GLY A 62 5.59 0.94 -3.59
N ILE A 63 6.16 -0.06 -2.92
CA ILE A 63 7.30 -0.83 -3.43
C ILE A 63 6.92 -1.95 -4.41
N GLY A 64 5.63 -2.27 -4.53
CA GLY A 64 5.10 -3.20 -5.54
C GLY A 64 4.86 -4.63 -5.10
N VAL A 65 4.90 -4.90 -3.79
CA VAL A 65 4.63 -6.25 -3.24
C VAL A 65 3.26 -6.79 -3.66
N PHE A 66 2.28 -5.90 -3.85
CA PHE A 66 0.92 -6.26 -4.22
C PHE A 66 0.59 -6.05 -5.71
N ASP A 67 1.56 -5.71 -6.56
CA ASP A 67 1.27 -5.35 -7.96
C ASP A 67 0.67 -6.52 -8.76
N GLU A 68 1.19 -7.75 -8.57
CA GLU A 68 0.62 -8.94 -9.22
C GLU A 68 -0.75 -9.32 -8.63
N TRP A 69 -0.94 -9.14 -7.32
CA TRP A 69 -2.22 -9.35 -6.66
C TRP A 69 -3.30 -8.42 -7.22
N PHE A 70 -2.98 -7.14 -7.43
CA PHE A 70 -3.90 -6.18 -8.04
C PHE A 70 -4.11 -6.43 -9.53
N TYR A 71 -3.08 -6.89 -10.24
CA TYR A 71 -3.21 -7.32 -11.64
C TYR A 71 -4.18 -8.50 -11.77
N TRP A 72 -4.03 -9.52 -10.93
CA TRP A 72 -4.92 -10.67 -10.85
C TRP A 72 -6.34 -10.27 -10.42
N ALA A 73 -6.47 -9.46 -9.36
CA ALA A 73 -7.78 -9.01 -8.85
C ALA A 73 -8.55 -8.15 -9.87
N ALA A 74 -7.86 -7.48 -10.79
CA ALA A 74 -8.47 -6.77 -11.92
C ALA A 74 -9.00 -7.72 -13.02
N GLY A 75 -8.97 -9.04 -12.80
CA GLY A 75 -9.48 -10.05 -13.73
C GLY A 75 -8.63 -10.23 -14.98
N ARG A 76 -7.35 -9.82 -14.93
CA ARG A 76 -6.46 -9.90 -16.09
C ARG A 76 -5.93 -11.33 -16.27
N PRO A 77 -5.68 -11.78 -17.52
CA PRO A 77 -5.13 -13.10 -17.77
C PRO A 77 -3.81 -13.28 -17.01
N THR A 78 -3.64 -14.45 -16.40
CA THR A 78 -2.40 -14.81 -15.72
C THR A 78 -1.22 -14.62 -16.67
N ARG A 79 -0.15 -14.00 -16.16
CA ARG A 79 1.11 -13.90 -16.90
C ARG A 79 1.86 -15.21 -16.70
N PRO A 80 2.56 -15.71 -17.73
CA PRO A 80 3.53 -16.78 -17.52
C PRO A 80 4.53 -16.30 -16.47
N ASP A 81 4.49 -16.92 -15.30
CA ASP A 81 5.44 -16.67 -14.23
C ASP A 81 6.66 -17.52 -14.52
N ASP A 82 7.76 -16.89 -14.90
CA ASP A 82 9.04 -17.57 -15.12
C ASP A 82 9.87 -17.65 -13.83
N HIS A 83 9.31 -17.18 -12.70
CA HIS A 83 9.94 -17.10 -11.38
C HIS A 83 11.33 -16.42 -11.37
N SER A 84 11.70 -15.76 -12.47
CA SER A 84 13.00 -15.12 -12.65
C SER A 84 13.17 -13.89 -11.74
N SER A 85 12.06 -13.38 -11.22
CA SER A 85 11.99 -12.22 -10.31
C SER A 85 12.66 -12.44 -8.95
N HIS A 86 12.95 -13.69 -8.57
CA HIS A 86 13.63 -14.03 -7.31
C HIS A 86 14.94 -14.81 -7.50
N GLY A 87 15.43 -14.95 -8.74
CA GLY A 87 16.68 -15.67 -9.03
C GLY A 87 16.60 -17.20 -8.87
N ALA A 88 15.40 -17.75 -8.66
CA ALA A 88 15.15 -19.18 -8.69
C ALA A 88 14.94 -19.62 -10.15
N HIS A 89 15.62 -20.70 -10.55
CA HIS A 89 15.55 -21.25 -11.90
C HIS A 89 14.85 -22.61 -11.92
N SER A 90 14.60 -23.22 -10.76
CA SER A 90 13.79 -24.43 -10.63
C SER A 90 13.05 -24.49 -9.28
N TRP A 91 12.02 -25.33 -9.21
CA TRP A 91 11.30 -25.61 -7.95
C TRP A 91 12.19 -26.18 -6.84
N ARG A 92 13.35 -26.75 -7.19
CA ARG A 92 14.34 -27.30 -6.23
C ARG A 92 15.17 -26.23 -5.54
N ASP A 93 15.06 -24.98 -5.97
CA ASP A 93 15.79 -23.86 -5.38
C ASP A 93 15.07 -23.30 -4.12
N TYR A 94 13.94 -23.93 -3.74
CA TYR A 94 13.19 -23.76 -2.49
C TYR A 94 13.54 -24.86 -1.48
#